data_AF-A0A090TBN5-F1
#
_entry.id   AF-A0A090TBN5-F1
#
_cell.length_a   1.000
_cell.length_b   1.000
_cell.length_c   1.000
_cell.angle_alpha   90.00
_cell.angle_beta   90.00
_cell.angle_gamma   90.00
#
_symmetry.space_group_name_H-M   'P 1'
#
loop_
_entity.id
_entity.type
_entity.pdbx_description
1 polymer ?
#
loop_
_entity_poly.entity_id
_entity_poly.type
_entity_poly.pdbx_seq_one_letter_code
_entity_poly.pdbx_strand_id
1 'polypeptide(L)' 'MNQYVNDPSNYQLLIKNLLFSPVAFDPDQEIIYANYRRHSYQTFHDRVRQLANALTHMGVKKRRYRGSNGL' A
#
# COMPACT_ATOMS: atom_id res chain seq x y z
N MET A 1 -25.17 19.11 9.47
CA MET A 1 -24.85 17.83 10.13
C MET A 1 -24.28 16.90 9.06
N ASN A 2 -23.02 17.09 8.68
CA ASN A 2 -22.41 16.38 7.54
C ASN A 2 -22.04 14.97 7.97
N GLN A 3 -22.77 14.00 7.44
CA GLN A 3 -22.46 12.60 7.63
C GLN A 3 -21.16 12.31 6.90
N TYR A 4 -20.14 11.93 7.66
CA TYR A 4 -18.90 11.36 7.14
C TYR A 4 -19.28 10.08 6.38
N VAL A 5 -19.54 10.21 5.07
CA VAL A 5 -19.62 9.08 4.15
C VAL A 5 -18.19 8.56 3.95
N ASN A 6 -17.68 7.90 4.98
CA ASN A 6 -16.62 6.91 4.84
C ASN A 6 -17.29 5.63 4.39
N ASP A 7 -17.70 5.59 3.12
CA ASP A 7 -18.14 4.36 2.50
C ASP A 7 -16.90 3.43 2.45
N PRO A 8 -16.90 2.26 3.11
CA PRO A 8 -15.74 1.36 3.15
C PRO A 8 -15.22 0.99 1.75
N SER A 9 -16.11 1.07 0.75
CA SER A 9 -15.84 0.86 -0.66
C SER A 9 -14.91 1.92 -1.29
N ASN A 10 -14.73 3.09 -0.65
CA ASN A 10 -13.94 4.21 -1.18
C ASN A 10 -12.47 4.19 -0.73
N TYR A 11 -12.12 3.36 0.26
CA TYR A 11 -10.71 3.09 0.58
C TYR A 11 -10.16 2.02 -0.34
N GLN A 12 -9.52 2.45 -1.42
CA GLN A 12 -8.89 1.49 -2.31
C GLN A 12 -7.75 0.78 -1.58
N LEU A 13 -7.86 -0.56 -1.45
CA LEU A 13 -6.86 -1.45 -0.85
C LEU A 13 -5.62 -1.60 -1.75
N LEU A 14 -5.01 -0.48 -2.11
CA LEU A 14 -3.71 -0.43 -2.73
C LEU A 14 -2.67 -0.51 -1.63
N ILE A 15 -1.61 -1.28 -1.85
CA ILE A 15 -0.48 -1.42 -0.90
C ILE A 15 0.06 -0.06 -0.47
N LYS A 16 0.11 0.93 -1.38
CA LYS A 16 0.55 2.30 -1.07
C LYS A 16 -0.34 3.03 -0.05
N ASN A 17 -1.64 2.73 -0.02
CA ASN A 17 -2.57 3.36 0.90
C ASN A 17 -2.47 2.72 2.29
N LEU A 18 -2.18 1.42 2.34
CA LEU A 18 -1.95 0.69 3.59
C LEU A 18 -0.71 1.19 4.34
N LEU A 19 0.34 1.55 3.60
CA LEU A 19 1.61 2.00 4.20
C LEU A 19 1.67 3.50 4.51
N PHE A 20 0.70 4.29 4.05
CA PHE A 20 0.72 5.74 4.25
C PHE A 20 0.56 6.15 5.72
N SER A 21 -0.46 5.60 6.40
CA SER A 21 -0.73 5.90 7.81
C SER A 21 0.42 5.51 8.75
N PRO A 22 0.92 4.25 8.75
CA PRO A 22 1.97 3.87 9.70
C PRO A 22 3.28 4.63 9.48
N VAL A 23 3.67 4.93 8.24
CA VAL A 23 4.87 5.74 7.97
C VAL A 23 4.72 7.18 8.47
N ALA A 24 3.50 7.74 8.45
CA ALA A 24 3.25 9.11 8.88
C ALA A 24 3.20 9.28 10.40
N PHE A 25 2.64 8.30 11.12
CA PHE A 25 2.36 8.41 12.55
C PHE A 25 3.31 7.61 13.44
N ASP A 26 3.84 6.49 12.96
CA ASP A 26 4.73 5.61 13.73
C ASP A 26 5.74 4.88 12.82
N PRO A 27 6.69 5.62 12.21
CA PRO A 27 7.61 5.07 11.21
C PRO A 27 8.55 4.00 11.74
N ASP A 28 8.85 4.04 13.04
CA ASP A 28 9.79 3.14 13.72
C ASP A 28 9.12 1.84 14.21
N GLN A 29 7.79 1.76 14.20
CA GLN A 29 7.08 0.54 14.55
C GLN A 29 7.48 -0.63 13.65
N GLU A 30 7.73 -1.78 14.28
CA GLU A 30 8.31 -2.94 13.63
C GLU A 30 7.26 -3.89 13.04
N ILE A 31 7.53 -4.33 11.81
CA ILE A 31 6.94 -5.48 11.15
C ILE A 31 7.82 -6.70 11.45
N ILE A 32 7.28 -7.63 12.24
CA ILE A 32 7.99 -8.82 12.70
C ILE A 32 7.44 -10.05 11.99
N TYR A 33 8.30 -10.80 11.31
CA TYR A 33 7.97 -12.12 10.76
C TYR A 33 8.72 -13.20 11.53
N ALA A 34 7.97 -13.96 12.33
CA ALA A 34 8.51 -14.97 13.24
C ALA A 34 9.71 -14.41 14.04
N ASN A 35 10.77 -15.20 14.18
CA ASN A 35 11.99 -14.78 14.89
C ASN A 35 13.13 -14.36 13.95
N TYR A 36 12.87 -14.29 12.64
CA TYR A 36 13.94 -14.20 11.64
C TYR A 36 14.07 -12.81 11.01
N ARG A 37 13.01 -12.00 11.02
CA ARG A 37 13.02 -10.69 10.36
C ARG A 37 12.24 -9.65 11.15
N ARG A 38 12.87 -8.49 11.30
CA ARG A 38 12.29 -7.27 11.88
C ARG A 38 12.64 -6.12 10.97
N HIS A 39 11.65 -5.34 10.57
CA HIS A 39 11.83 -4.14 9.76
C HIS A 39 10.88 -3.06 10.25
N SER A 40 11.33 -1.81 10.34
CA SER A 40 10.42 -0.69 10.61
C SER A 40 9.49 -0.44 9.41
N TYR A 41 8.33 0.17 9.64
CA TYR A 41 7.44 0.60 8.55
C TYR A 41 8.16 1.52 7.55
N GLN A 42 9.04 2.40 8.04
CA GLN A 42 9.88 3.24 7.18
C GLN A 42 10.76 2.39 6.25
N THR A 43 11.50 1.43 6.82
CA THR A 43 12.40 0.55 6.05
C THR A 43 11.63 -0.27 5.01
N PHE A 44 10.47 -0.79 5.39
CA PHE A 44 9.63 -1.58 4.50
C PHE A 44 9.09 -0.73 3.35
N HIS A 45 8.58 0.47 3.65
CA HIS A 45 8.06 1.40 2.66
C HIS A 45 9.10 1.80 1.61
N ASP A 46 10.34 2.07 2.02
CA ASP A 46 11.41 2.45 1.09
C ASP A 46 11.79 1.30 0.14
N ARG A 47 11.82 0.06 0.66
CA ARG A 47 12.04 -1.13 -0.17
C ARG A 47 10.90 -1.37 -1.16
N VAL A 48 9.65 -1.16 -0.76
CA VAL A 48 8.50 -1.25 -1.66
C VAL A 48 8.61 -0.21 -2.78
N ARG A 49 9.04 1.02 -2.48
CA ARG A 49 9.30 2.04 -3.51
C ARG A 49 10.40 1.64 -4.47
N GLN A 50 11.53 1.14 -3.97
CA GLN A 50 12.63 0.65 -4.81
C GLN A 50 12.18 -0.48 -5.73
N LEU A 51 11.43 -1.45 -5.19
CA LEU A 51 10.86 -2.54 -5.98
C LEU A 51 9.87 -2.02 -7.03
N ALA A 52 8.99 -1.08 -6.67
CA ALA A 52 8.04 -0.48 -7.61
C ALA A 52 8.75 0.24 -8.76
N ASN A 53 9.84 0.96 -8.48
CA ASN A 53 10.68 1.59 -9.49
C ASN A 53 11.33 0.55 -10.41
N ALA A 54 11.90 -0.52 -9.84
CA ALA A 54 12.47 -1.62 -10.62
C ALA A 54 11.42 -2.30 -11.52
N LEU A 55 10.23 -2.60 -11.01
CA LEU A 55 9.12 -3.17 -11.79
C LEU A 55 8.68 -2.23 -12.92
N THR A 56 8.63 -0.92 -12.65
CA THR A 56 8.29 0.09 -13.66
C THR A 56 9.34 0.14 -14.77
N HIS A 57 10.62 0.08 -14.42
CA HIS A 57 11.73 0.04 -15.37
C HIS A 57 11.71 -1.23 -16.23
N MET A 58 11.30 -2.37 -15.68
CA MET A 58 11.09 -3.62 -16.42
C MET A 58 9.83 -3.60 -17.31
N GLY A 59 9.09 -2.49 -17.38
CA GLY A 59 7.92 -2.36 -18.25
C GLY A 59 6.65 -2.99 -17.71
N VAL A 60 6.61 -3.34 -16.41
CA VAL A 60 5.39 -3.86 -15.77
C VAL A 60 4.32 -2.78 -15.78
N LYS A 61 3.25 -2.99 -16.54
CA LYS A 61 2.11 -2.07 -16.62
C LYS A 61 1.10 -2.38 -15.53
N LYS A 62 0.48 -1.34 -14.98
CA LYS A 62 -0.68 -1.48 -14.09
C LYS A 62 -1.75 -2.30 -14.83
N ARG A 63 -2.06 -3.49 -14.32
CA ARG A 63 -3.19 -4.28 -14.82
C ARG A 63 -4.45 -3.43 -14.62
N ARG A 64 -5.01 -2.91 -15.72
CA ARG A 64 -6.36 -2.36 -15.70
C ARG A 64 -7.30 -3.54 -15.56
N TYR A 65 -7.96 -3.66 -14.40
CA TYR A 65 -9.16 -4.48 -14.32
C TYR A 65 -10.20 -3.78 -15.20
N ARG A 66 -10.47 -4.36 -16.38
CA ARG A 66 -11.65 -4.00 -17.18
C ARG A 66 -12.83 -4.50 -16.36
N GLY A 67 -13.44 -3.61 -15.58
CA GLY A 67 -14.75 -3.88 -15.02
C GLY A 67 -15.69 -4.20 -16.17
N SER A 68 -16.08 -5.46 -16.29
CA SER A 68 -17.27 -5.86 -17.00
C SER A 68 -18.45 -5.27 -16.23
N ASN A 69 -18.84 -4.05 -16.58
CA ASN A 69 -20.18 -3.58 -16.28
C ASN A 69 -21.09 -4.33 -17.27
N GLY A 70 -21.65 -5.44 -16.80
CA GLY A 70 -22.79 -6.07 -17.45
C GLY A 70 -24.06 -5.33 -17.05
N LEU A 71 -24.87 -5.03 -18.07
CA LEU A 71 -26.27 -4.58 -18.08
C LEU A 71 -26.57 -3.22 -17.44
#